data_AF-A0A7C6ZDU4-F1
#
_entry.id   AF-A0A7C6ZDU4-F1
#
_cell.length_a   1.000
_cell.length_b   1.000
_cell.length_c   1.000
_cell.angle_alpha   90.00
_cell.angle_beta   90.00
_cell.angle_gamma   90.00
#
_symmetry.space_group_name_H-M   'P 1'
#
loop_
_entity.id
_entity.type
_entity.pdbx_description
1 polymer ?
#
loop_
_entity_poly.entity_id
_entity_poly.type
_entity_poly.pdbx_seq_one_letter_code
_entity_poly.pdbx_strand_id
1 'polypeptide(L)'
;MLKVLDEIAYELRDQSRYVVKDIRKGTIATLLGDVEYCRRYYFDRKTAGYVYLLDEALGMGRGRISPGLAVVAAIQAVIGPSYRAARDGLKQLYGHQVVSHETIRQLILRLGEFLEKEEAGKREEPQGKRRVPVLFVEADGYWVSMQREKDRKVRMMVSHEGWQPRTPGSDEYELVNKSHYLETDMQGEDFWDNASRHLCSVYDIDEKTLVIINGNRAKWIRKGVEYFPNAIYQVDRYHLKREVGDLLRDTRHLEEGLAAVDGSDVQ
;
A
#
# COMPACT_ATOMS: atom_id res chain seq x y z
N MET A 1 10.07 -35.37 -4.79
CA MET A 1 10.72 -34.05 -4.70
C MET A 1 10.76 -33.51 -3.28
N LEU A 2 9.63 -33.21 -2.61
CA LEU A 2 9.63 -32.68 -1.23
C LEU A 2 10.32 -33.58 -0.19
N LYS A 3 10.15 -34.90 -0.32
CA LYS A 3 10.85 -35.87 0.54
C LYS A 3 12.39 -35.78 0.41
N VAL A 4 12.88 -35.60 -0.82
CA VAL A 4 14.32 -35.45 -1.09
C VAL A 4 14.84 -34.14 -0.50
N LEU A 5 14.05 -33.06 -0.60
CA LEU A 5 14.40 -31.79 0.04
C LEU A 5 14.43 -31.88 1.58
N ASP A 6 13.50 -32.64 2.20
CA ASP A 6 13.53 -32.89 3.66
C ASP A 6 14.77 -33.72 4.07
N GLU A 7 15.17 -34.70 3.25
CA GLU A 7 16.39 -35.48 3.44
C GLU A 7 17.64 -34.60 3.34
N ILE A 8 17.74 -33.77 2.31
CA ILE A 8 18.84 -32.80 2.15
C ILE A 8 18.88 -31.83 3.34
N ALA A 9 17.73 -31.29 3.75
CA ALA A 9 17.65 -30.39 4.91
C ALA A 9 18.05 -31.09 6.22
N TYR A 10 17.76 -32.39 6.35
CA TYR A 10 18.19 -33.19 7.49
C TYR A 10 19.70 -33.42 7.48
N GLU A 11 20.30 -33.76 6.33
CA GLU A 11 21.73 -34.03 6.20
C GLU A 11 22.57 -32.77 6.40
N LEU A 12 22.15 -31.64 5.83
CA LEU A 12 22.86 -30.37 5.92
C LEU A 12 22.62 -29.61 7.24
N ARG A 13 21.79 -30.14 8.15
CA ARG A 13 21.47 -29.43 9.39
C ARG A 13 22.69 -29.32 10.30
N ASP A 14 22.74 -28.21 11.04
CA ASP A 14 23.59 -28.12 12.23
C ASP A 14 23.04 -29.04 13.33
N GLN A 15 23.71 -30.18 13.54
CA GLN A 15 23.29 -31.19 14.52
C GLN A 15 23.42 -30.71 15.97
N SER A 16 24.29 -29.73 16.23
CA SER A 16 24.45 -29.16 17.58
C SER A 16 23.26 -28.27 17.96
N ARG A 17 22.65 -27.62 16.94
CA ARG A 17 21.53 -26.69 17.07
C ARG A 17 20.16 -27.36 16.94
N TYR A 18 19.97 -28.18 15.90
CA TYR A 18 18.65 -28.71 15.53
C TYR A 18 18.48 -30.18 15.91
N VAL A 19 17.61 -30.42 16.90
CA VAL A 19 17.29 -31.76 17.40
C VAL A 19 15.95 -32.21 16.82
N VAL A 20 15.94 -33.34 16.11
CA VAL A 20 14.69 -33.95 15.63
C VAL A 20 13.86 -34.42 16.82
N LYS A 21 12.57 -34.05 16.80
CA LYS A 21 11.60 -34.45 17.81
C LYS A 21 10.54 -35.38 17.27
N ASP A 22 10.14 -35.19 16.01
CA ASP A 22 9.01 -35.90 15.42
C ASP A 22 9.06 -35.82 13.88
N ILE A 23 8.25 -36.64 13.21
CA ILE A 23 7.96 -36.51 11.78
C ILE A 23 6.45 -36.27 11.64
N ARG A 24 6.08 -35.16 11.02
CA ARG A 24 4.69 -34.75 10.90
C ARG A 24 4.25 -34.68 9.45
N LYS A 25 3.00 -35.06 9.21
CA LYS A 25 2.34 -34.85 7.92
C LYS A 25 2.00 -33.37 7.75
N GLY A 26 2.26 -32.86 6.57
CA GLY A 26 1.89 -31.53 6.12
C GLY A 26 1.16 -31.61 4.79
N THR A 27 0.38 -30.57 4.51
CA THR A 27 -0.26 -30.35 3.22
C THR A 27 0.03 -28.91 2.82
N ILE A 28 0.44 -28.69 1.58
CA ILE A 28 0.58 -27.36 1.00
C ILE A 28 -0.47 -27.23 -0.10
N ALA A 29 -1.29 -26.20 -0.02
CA ALA A 29 -2.14 -25.80 -1.14
C ALA A 29 -1.30 -25.10 -2.20
N THR A 30 -1.30 -25.62 -3.42
CA THR A 30 -0.56 -25.06 -4.56
C THR A 30 -1.50 -24.61 -5.67
N LEU A 31 -0.95 -23.96 -6.70
CA LEU A 31 -1.70 -23.63 -7.93
C LEU A 31 -2.15 -24.86 -8.72
N LEU A 32 -1.64 -26.05 -8.41
CA LEU A 32 -1.98 -27.30 -9.09
C LEU A 32 -2.75 -28.27 -8.19
N GLY A 33 -3.20 -27.81 -7.02
CA GLY A 33 -3.88 -28.62 -6.01
C GLY A 33 -3.02 -28.87 -4.77
N ASP A 34 -3.57 -29.67 -3.86
CA ASP A 34 -2.94 -29.95 -2.57
C ASP A 34 -1.82 -30.99 -2.70
N VAL A 35 -0.67 -30.67 -2.11
CA VAL A 35 0.48 -31.59 -2.05
C VAL A 35 0.68 -32.02 -0.62
N GLU A 36 0.45 -33.31 -0.35
CA GLU A 36 0.77 -33.94 0.94
C GLU A 36 2.23 -34.37 1.01
N TYR A 37 2.84 -34.21 2.19
CA TYR A 37 4.23 -34.57 2.44
C TYR A 37 4.46 -34.85 3.92
N CYS A 38 5.57 -35.54 4.21
CA CYS A 38 6.07 -35.69 5.57
C CYS A 38 7.30 -34.79 5.73
N ARG A 39 7.40 -34.14 6.89
CA ARG A 39 8.51 -33.26 7.23
C ARG A 39 8.97 -33.47 8.66
N ARG A 40 10.25 -33.29 8.91
CA ARG A 40 10.83 -33.42 10.25
C ARG A 40 10.56 -32.17 11.10
N TYR A 41 10.18 -32.39 12.34
CA TYR A 41 9.95 -31.36 13.34
C TYR A 41 11.17 -31.25 14.25
N TYR A 42 11.75 -30.05 14.33
CA TYR A 42 12.99 -29.80 15.05
C TYR A 42 12.75 -28.89 16.26
N PHE A 43 13.51 -29.12 17.32
CA PHE A 43 13.75 -28.14 18.37
C PHE A 43 15.06 -27.41 18.07
N ASP A 44 14.98 -26.09 17.94
CA ASP A 44 16.13 -25.20 17.77
C ASP A 44 16.63 -24.76 19.15
N ARG A 45 17.79 -25.28 19.56
CA ARG A 45 18.40 -24.95 20.85
C ARG A 45 18.82 -23.49 20.98
N LYS A 46 19.07 -22.80 19.86
CA LYS A 46 19.52 -21.40 19.88
C LYS A 46 18.38 -20.44 20.18
N THR A 47 17.21 -20.68 19.58
CA THR A 47 16.02 -19.84 19.74
C THR A 47 15.06 -20.36 20.81
N ALA A 48 15.35 -21.54 21.39
CA ALA A 48 14.45 -22.27 22.28
C ALA A 48 13.04 -22.48 21.69
N GLY A 49 12.98 -22.63 20.36
CA GLY A 49 11.75 -22.72 19.59
C GLY A 49 11.66 -24.01 18.78
N TYR A 50 10.50 -24.20 18.15
CA TYR A 50 10.29 -25.33 17.24
C TYR A 50 10.17 -24.87 15.79
N VAL A 51 10.78 -25.61 14.89
CA VAL A 51 10.90 -25.25 13.47
C VAL A 51 10.79 -26.48 12.56
N TYR A 52 10.38 -26.24 11.32
CA TYR A 52 10.48 -27.21 10.23
C TYR A 52 11.50 -26.67 9.22
N LEU A 53 12.66 -27.31 9.11
CA LEU A 53 13.73 -26.84 8.20
C LEU A 53 13.29 -26.85 6.73
N LEU A 54 12.44 -27.82 6.35
CA LEU A 54 11.86 -27.86 5.02
C LEU A 54 10.96 -26.65 4.73
N ASP A 55 10.19 -26.19 5.73
CA ASP A 55 9.30 -25.03 5.56
C ASP A 55 10.13 -23.76 5.32
N GLU A 56 11.17 -23.56 6.13
CA GLU A 56 12.13 -22.45 5.97
C GLU A 56 12.81 -22.48 4.60
N ALA A 57 13.28 -23.65 4.15
CA ALA A 57 13.93 -23.81 2.85
C ALA A 57 13.00 -23.49 1.66
N LEU A 58 11.71 -23.74 1.83
CA LEU A 58 10.69 -23.45 0.81
C LEU A 58 10.13 -22.03 0.92
N GLY A 59 10.62 -21.22 1.87
CA GLY A 59 10.06 -19.89 2.17
C GLY A 59 8.61 -19.96 2.65
N MET A 60 8.16 -21.12 3.10
CA MET A 60 6.83 -21.31 3.65
C MET A 60 6.90 -20.97 5.13
N GLY A 61 6.32 -19.84 5.53
CA GLY A 61 6.12 -19.59 6.96
C GLY A 61 5.16 -20.62 7.57
N ARG A 62 4.56 -20.32 8.73
CA ARG A 62 3.47 -21.15 9.31
C ARG A 62 2.23 -21.33 8.41
N GLY A 63 2.20 -20.71 7.22
CA GLY A 63 1.13 -20.78 6.24
C GLY A 63 1.30 -21.97 5.29
N ARG A 64 0.25 -22.78 5.16
CA ARG A 64 0.16 -23.98 4.31
C ARG A 64 -0.13 -23.65 2.83
N ILE A 65 0.44 -22.57 2.30
CA ILE A 65 0.19 -22.15 0.91
C ILE A 65 1.51 -21.94 0.18
N SER A 66 1.54 -22.33 -1.09
CA SER A 66 2.70 -22.06 -1.96
C SER A 66 2.83 -20.55 -2.25
N PRO A 67 4.05 -20.05 -2.52
CA PRO A 67 4.27 -18.66 -2.92
C PRO A 67 3.41 -18.24 -4.13
N GLY A 68 3.27 -19.10 -5.14
CA GLY A 68 2.44 -18.80 -6.31
C GLY A 68 0.96 -18.62 -5.96
N LEU A 69 0.40 -19.49 -5.12
CA LEU A 69 -0.98 -19.35 -4.65
C LEU A 69 -1.15 -18.10 -3.77
N ALA A 70 -0.16 -17.77 -2.95
CA ALA A 70 -0.18 -16.55 -2.14
C ALA A 70 -0.26 -15.29 -3.01
N VAL A 71 0.51 -15.22 -4.10
CA VAL A 71 0.45 -14.11 -5.08
C VAL A 71 -0.93 -14.00 -5.71
N VAL A 72 -1.49 -15.10 -6.22
CA VAL A 72 -2.82 -15.09 -6.84
C VAL A 72 -3.89 -14.68 -5.84
N ALA A 73 -3.83 -15.21 -4.61
CA ALA A 73 -4.77 -14.86 -3.55
C ALA A 73 -4.68 -13.38 -3.16
N ALA A 74 -3.47 -12.82 -3.11
CA ALA A 74 -3.26 -11.40 -2.85
C ALA A 74 -3.82 -10.53 -3.97
N ILE A 75 -3.56 -10.87 -5.23
CA ILE A 75 -4.10 -10.14 -6.39
C ILE A 75 -5.64 -10.14 -6.34
N GLN A 76 -6.27 -11.29 -6.12
CA GLN A 76 -7.72 -11.36 -6.02
C GLN A 76 -8.28 -10.60 -4.82
N ALA A 77 -7.56 -10.51 -3.71
CA ALA A 77 -7.96 -9.72 -2.56
C ALA A 77 -7.91 -8.22 -2.82
N VAL A 78 -6.94 -7.75 -3.60
CA VAL A 78 -6.75 -6.33 -3.94
C VAL A 78 -7.74 -5.87 -5.02
N ILE A 79 -7.93 -6.68 -6.07
CA ILE A 79 -8.85 -6.35 -7.17
C ILE A 79 -10.31 -6.62 -6.77
N GLY A 80 -10.53 -7.62 -5.92
CA GLY A 80 -11.85 -8.05 -5.49
C GLY A 80 -12.44 -7.19 -4.36
N PRO A 81 -13.75 -7.34 -4.10
CA PRO A 81 -14.45 -6.51 -3.12
C PRO A 81 -14.19 -6.94 -1.66
N SER A 82 -13.65 -8.14 -1.42
CA SER A 82 -13.33 -8.62 -0.06
C SER A 82 -12.45 -9.87 -0.06
N TYR A 83 -11.82 -10.17 1.08
CA TYR A 83 -11.11 -11.43 1.31
C TYR A 83 -11.99 -12.68 1.17
N ARG A 84 -13.30 -12.56 1.45
CA ARG A 84 -14.26 -13.66 1.25
C ARG A 84 -14.52 -13.89 -0.24
N ALA A 85 -14.66 -12.82 -1.02
CA ALA A 85 -14.81 -12.91 -2.47
C ALA A 85 -13.57 -13.53 -3.12
N ALA A 86 -12.36 -13.16 -2.68
CA ALA A 86 -11.11 -13.80 -3.13
C ALA A 86 -11.08 -15.30 -2.79
N ARG A 87 -11.43 -15.68 -1.55
CA ARG A 87 -11.58 -17.09 -1.17
C ARG A 87 -12.59 -17.81 -2.08
N ASP A 88 -13.75 -17.21 -2.31
CA ASP A 88 -14.85 -17.84 -3.06
C ASP A 88 -14.49 -17.99 -4.55
N GLY A 89 -13.81 -17.00 -5.14
CA GLY A 89 -13.24 -17.07 -6.48
C GLY A 89 -12.20 -18.19 -6.62
N LEU A 90 -11.28 -18.31 -5.66
CA LEU A 90 -10.34 -19.44 -5.61
C LEU A 90 -11.08 -20.77 -5.44
N LYS A 91 -12.05 -20.86 -4.53
CA LYS A 91 -12.85 -22.07 -4.33
C LYS A 91 -13.57 -22.50 -5.62
N GLN A 92 -14.11 -21.55 -6.38
CA GLN A 92 -14.75 -21.82 -7.65
C GLN A 92 -13.76 -22.31 -8.71
N LEU A 93 -12.57 -21.72 -8.78
CA LEU A 93 -11.53 -22.11 -9.73
C LEU A 93 -10.99 -23.52 -9.46
N TYR A 94 -10.78 -23.88 -8.20
CA TYR A 94 -10.20 -25.16 -7.78
C TYR A 94 -11.24 -26.25 -7.48
N GLY A 95 -12.53 -25.93 -7.43
CA GLY A 95 -13.60 -26.86 -7.07
C GLY A 95 -13.66 -27.23 -5.57
N HIS A 96 -12.67 -26.83 -4.77
CA HIS A 96 -12.64 -26.98 -3.32
C HIS A 96 -11.95 -25.79 -2.65
N GLN A 97 -12.12 -25.64 -1.33
CA GLN A 97 -11.53 -24.51 -0.61
C GLN A 97 -10.02 -24.75 -0.38
N VAL A 98 -9.19 -24.08 -1.17
CA VAL A 98 -7.71 -24.13 -1.07
C VAL A 98 -7.13 -23.21 0.02
N VAL A 99 -7.82 -22.11 0.33
CA VAL A 99 -7.36 -21.12 1.31
C VAL A 99 -8.55 -20.54 2.05
N SER A 100 -8.36 -20.09 3.29
CA SER A 100 -9.42 -19.38 4.03
C SER A 100 -9.31 -17.86 3.83
N HIS A 101 -10.42 -17.14 3.94
CA HIS A 101 -10.43 -15.67 3.89
C HIS A 101 -9.51 -15.03 4.95
N GLU A 102 -9.40 -15.64 6.14
CA GLU A 102 -8.49 -15.17 7.18
C GLU A 102 -7.02 -15.41 6.80
N THR A 103 -6.71 -16.53 6.15
CA THR A 103 -5.36 -16.77 5.61
C THR A 103 -4.99 -15.71 4.57
N ILE A 104 -5.91 -15.35 3.67
CA ILE A 104 -5.70 -14.27 2.69
C ILE A 104 -5.46 -12.94 3.40
N ARG A 105 -6.29 -12.59 4.39
CA ARG A 105 -6.12 -11.37 5.19
C ARG A 105 -4.73 -11.31 5.84
N GLN A 106 -4.30 -12.39 6.49
CA GLN A 106 -3.00 -12.45 7.14
C GLN A 106 -1.83 -12.30 6.15
N LEU A 107 -1.98 -12.75 4.90
CA LEU A 107 -0.97 -12.51 3.86
C LEU A 107 -0.88 -11.03 3.50
N ILE A 108 -2.02 -10.39 3.26
CA ILE A 108 -2.06 -8.96 2.93
C ILE A 108 -1.51 -8.10 4.07
N LEU A 109 -1.85 -8.42 5.32
CA LEU A 109 -1.31 -7.70 6.49
C LEU A 109 0.21 -7.84 6.59
N ARG A 110 0.77 -9.05 6.43
CA ARG A 110 2.22 -9.26 6.45
C ARG A 110 2.93 -8.54 5.29
N LEU A 111 2.33 -8.54 4.11
CA LEU A 111 2.85 -7.80 2.96
C LEU A 111 2.85 -6.29 3.27
N GLY A 112 1.78 -5.78 3.85
CA GLY A 112 1.69 -4.38 4.30
C GLY A 112 2.77 -4.04 5.33
N GLU A 113 2.98 -4.87 6.36
CA GLU A 113 4.03 -4.67 7.36
C GLU A 113 5.44 -4.68 6.75
N PHE A 114 5.68 -5.52 5.74
CA PHE A 114 6.96 -5.56 5.03
C PHE A 114 7.19 -4.27 4.23
N LEU A 115 6.19 -3.84 3.47
CA LEU A 115 6.24 -2.61 2.67
C LEU A 115 6.43 -1.38 3.57
N GLU A 116 5.68 -1.28 4.67
CA GLU A 116 5.79 -0.18 5.63
C GLU A 116 7.21 -0.07 6.20
N LYS A 117 7.85 -1.20 6.53
CA LYS A 117 9.25 -1.20 7.00
C LYS A 117 10.24 -0.74 5.94
N GLU A 118 10.04 -1.16 4.69
CA GLU A 118 10.88 -0.72 3.57
C GLU A 118 10.71 0.78 3.32
N GLU A 119 9.46 1.28 3.33
CA GLU A 119 9.13 2.69 3.15
C GLU A 119 9.59 3.55 4.34
N ALA A 120 9.50 3.04 5.57
CA ALA A 120 10.06 3.70 6.76
C ALA A 120 11.58 3.89 6.62
N GLY A 121 12.32 2.87 6.19
CA GLY A 121 13.76 2.99 5.95
C GLY A 121 14.11 4.04 4.90
N LYS A 122 13.32 4.15 3.82
CA LYS A 122 13.48 5.20 2.79
C LYS A 122 13.17 6.60 3.33
N ARG A 123 12.27 6.72 4.31
CA ARG A 123 11.93 8.00 4.96
C ARG A 123 12.97 8.42 6.00
N GLU A 124 13.62 7.50 6.70
CA GLU A 124 14.68 7.84 7.66
C GLU A 124 15.89 8.50 6.99
N GLU A 125 16.28 8.01 5.80
CA GLU A 125 17.35 8.58 4.99
C GLU A 125 16.87 8.87 3.56
N PRO A 126 16.16 9.99 3.35
CA PRO A 126 15.66 10.35 2.03
C PRO A 126 16.81 10.70 1.09
N GLN A 127 17.01 9.90 0.04
CA GLN A 127 18.07 10.06 -0.97
C GLN A 127 17.50 10.17 -2.39
N GLY A 128 16.38 10.86 -2.54
CA GLY A 128 15.76 11.15 -3.83
C GLY A 128 16.73 11.89 -4.76
N LYS A 129 16.67 11.56 -6.05
CA LYS A 129 17.57 12.12 -7.09
C LYS A 129 16.81 12.78 -8.23
N ARG A 130 15.49 12.64 -8.25
CA ARG A 130 14.66 13.10 -9.34
C ARG A 130 14.41 14.60 -9.20
N ARG A 131 14.85 15.38 -10.18
CA ARG A 131 14.64 16.84 -10.22
C ARG A 131 13.56 17.18 -11.22
N VAL A 132 12.61 18.02 -10.80
CA VAL A 132 11.51 18.50 -11.63
C VAL A 132 11.32 20.00 -11.39
N PRO A 133 10.96 20.80 -12.40
CA PRO A 133 10.73 22.24 -12.20
C PRO A 133 9.47 22.49 -11.37
N VAL A 134 8.47 21.62 -11.48
CA VAL A 134 7.20 21.71 -10.76
C VAL A 134 6.82 20.32 -10.25
N LEU A 135 6.42 20.24 -8.99
CA LEU A 135 5.85 19.04 -8.37
C LEU A 135 4.48 19.38 -7.82
N PHE A 136 3.44 18.67 -8.28
CA PHE A 136 2.08 18.82 -7.78
C PHE A 136 1.85 17.86 -6.63
N VAL A 137 1.14 18.33 -5.61
CA VAL A 137 0.82 17.60 -4.39
C VAL A 137 -0.66 17.82 -4.06
N GLU A 138 -1.48 16.80 -4.29
CA GLU A 138 -2.91 16.78 -3.96
C GLU A 138 -3.09 16.18 -2.57
N ALA A 139 -3.53 16.98 -1.60
CA ALA A 139 -3.75 16.56 -0.22
C ALA A 139 -5.24 16.52 0.12
N ASP A 140 -5.69 15.43 0.71
CA ASP A 140 -7.06 15.28 1.22
C ASP A 140 -7.10 14.36 2.43
N GLY A 141 -8.24 14.29 3.11
CA GLY A 141 -8.45 13.31 4.17
C GLY A 141 -9.89 12.85 4.25
N TYR A 142 -10.07 11.56 4.52
CA TYR A 142 -11.37 10.91 4.61
C TYR A 142 -11.48 10.07 5.88
N TRP A 143 -12.71 9.78 6.28
CA TRP A 143 -13.00 8.93 7.44
C TRP A 143 -13.26 7.51 6.99
N VAL A 144 -12.58 6.56 7.64
CA VAL A 144 -12.78 5.13 7.43
C VAL A 144 -13.51 4.58 8.65
N SER A 145 -14.67 4.00 8.42
CA SER A 145 -15.42 3.31 9.48
C SER A 145 -14.70 2.05 9.91
N MET A 146 -14.42 1.95 11.20
CA MET A 146 -13.67 0.85 11.79
C MET A 146 -14.60 -0.19 12.40
N GLN A 147 -14.23 -1.47 12.32
CA GLN A 147 -15.01 -2.52 12.94
C GLN A 147 -14.88 -2.45 14.47
N ARG A 148 -15.97 -2.13 15.16
CA ARG A 148 -16.05 -2.06 16.64
C ARG A 148 -15.15 -0.98 17.27
N GLU A 149 -14.68 -0.04 16.47
CA GLU A 149 -13.90 1.11 16.94
C GLU A 149 -14.51 2.40 16.37
N LYS A 150 -14.03 3.55 16.83
CA LYS A 150 -14.41 4.83 16.22
C LYS A 150 -13.83 4.93 14.81
N ASP A 151 -14.52 5.69 13.97
CA ASP A 151 -14.02 6.05 12.66
C ASP A 151 -12.63 6.66 12.78
N ARG A 152 -11.73 6.25 11.88
CA ARG A 152 -10.37 6.76 11.81
C ARG A 152 -10.25 7.70 10.64
N LYS A 153 -9.63 8.85 10.87
CA LYS A 153 -9.27 9.75 9.79
C LYS A 153 -8.00 9.26 9.12
N VAL A 154 -8.04 9.12 7.81
CA VAL A 154 -6.89 8.86 6.96
C VAL A 154 -6.57 10.17 6.23
N ARG A 155 -5.31 10.61 6.30
CA ARG A 155 -4.76 11.68 5.47
C ARG A 155 -4.04 11.05 4.30
N MET A 156 -4.20 11.66 3.14
CA MET A 156 -3.63 11.19 1.89
C MET A 156 -2.94 12.35 1.20
N MET A 157 -1.80 12.04 0.58
CA MET A 157 -1.08 12.89 -0.34
C MET A 157 -0.85 12.11 -1.63
N VAL A 158 -1.19 12.72 -2.76
CA VAL A 158 -0.86 12.23 -4.09
C VAL A 158 0.10 13.22 -4.74
N SER A 159 1.25 12.75 -5.21
CA SER A 159 2.21 13.60 -5.92
C SER A 159 2.33 13.20 -7.39
N HIS A 160 2.56 14.17 -8.27
CA HIS A 160 2.75 13.95 -9.70
C HIS A 160 3.46 15.12 -10.38
N GLU A 161 3.97 14.88 -11.59
CA GLU A 161 4.76 15.83 -12.38
C GLU A 161 3.92 16.58 -13.43
N GLY A 162 2.62 16.63 -13.20
CA GLY A 162 1.63 17.10 -14.18
C GLY A 162 0.82 15.96 -14.79
N TRP A 163 0.30 16.18 -15.99
CA TRP A 163 -0.61 15.26 -16.68
C TRP A 163 -0.31 15.23 -18.19
N GLN A 164 -0.60 14.10 -18.82
CA GLN A 164 -0.44 13.89 -20.25
C GLN A 164 -1.67 13.21 -20.85
N PRO A 165 -1.98 13.40 -22.14
CA PRO A 165 -3.06 12.66 -22.80
C PRO A 165 -2.80 11.15 -22.70
N ARG A 166 -3.82 10.38 -22.35
CA ARG A 166 -3.72 8.92 -22.21
C ARG A 166 -3.35 8.24 -23.53
N THR A 167 -3.84 8.78 -24.63
CA THR A 167 -3.49 8.37 -26.01
C THR A 167 -3.40 9.60 -26.90
N PRO A 168 -2.69 9.53 -28.04
CA PRO A 168 -2.63 10.65 -28.99
C PRO A 168 -4.04 11.11 -29.41
N GLY A 169 -4.38 12.36 -29.12
CA GLY A 169 -5.69 12.96 -29.46
C GLY A 169 -6.83 12.69 -28.47
N SER A 170 -6.54 12.14 -27.29
CA SER A 170 -7.56 11.90 -26.26
C SER A 170 -7.85 13.15 -25.41
N ASP A 171 -9.12 13.33 -25.04
CA ASP A 171 -9.56 14.26 -23.99
C ASP A 171 -9.35 13.69 -22.58
N GLU A 172 -8.96 12.42 -22.47
CA GLU A 172 -8.60 11.79 -21.20
C GLU A 172 -7.11 11.96 -20.90
N TYR A 173 -6.83 12.32 -19.65
CA TYR A 173 -5.47 12.53 -19.17
C TYR A 173 -5.09 11.52 -18.09
N GLU A 174 -3.79 11.28 -17.96
CA GLU A 174 -3.19 10.54 -16.85
C GLU A 174 -2.10 11.35 -16.17
N LEU A 175 -1.93 11.11 -14.87
CA LEU A 175 -0.92 11.79 -14.06
C LEU A 175 0.46 11.17 -14.31
N VAL A 176 1.45 12.03 -14.55
CA VAL A 176 2.83 11.60 -14.80
C VAL A 176 3.54 11.33 -13.47
N ASN A 177 4.15 10.14 -13.35
CA ASN A 177 4.90 9.69 -12.16
C ASN A 177 4.12 9.85 -10.84
N LYS A 178 2.84 9.46 -10.89
CA LYS A 178 1.95 9.49 -9.73
C LYS A 178 2.46 8.61 -8.60
N SER A 179 2.60 9.20 -7.40
CA SER A 179 2.92 8.49 -6.16
C SER A 179 1.88 8.80 -5.08
N HIS A 180 1.63 7.83 -4.20
CA HIS A 180 0.65 7.93 -3.12
C HIS A 180 1.35 7.80 -1.77
N TYR A 181 0.91 8.59 -0.80
CA TYR A 181 1.28 8.45 0.60
C TYR A 181 0.00 8.55 1.43
N LEU A 182 -0.18 7.61 2.37
CA LEU A 182 -1.34 7.59 3.26
C LEU A 182 -0.86 7.39 4.69
N GLU A 183 -1.47 8.13 5.60
CA GLU A 183 -1.20 8.01 7.02
C GLU A 183 -2.53 8.05 7.77
N THR A 184 -2.71 7.13 8.71
CA THR A 184 -3.85 7.20 9.63
C THR A 184 -3.48 8.17 10.74
N ASP A 185 -4.39 9.09 11.10
CA ASP A 185 -4.13 10.06 12.18
C ASP A 185 -3.73 9.31 13.46
N MET A 186 -2.44 9.34 13.79
CA MET A 186 -1.88 8.94 15.07
C MET A 186 -1.73 10.20 15.94
N GLN A 187 -2.09 10.11 17.22
CA GLN A 187 -2.07 11.28 18.10
C GLN A 187 -0.64 11.83 18.22
N GLY A 188 -0.44 13.10 17.86
CA GLY A 188 0.80 13.84 18.10
C GLY A 188 1.80 13.85 16.94
N GLU A 189 1.57 13.08 15.88
CA GLU A 189 2.44 13.09 14.68
C GLU A 189 1.99 14.13 13.66
N ASP A 190 2.96 14.85 13.10
CA ASP A 190 2.73 15.76 12.00
C ASP A 190 2.81 15.01 10.68
N PHE A 191 1.67 14.82 10.03
CA PHE A 191 1.54 14.23 8.70
C PHE A 191 2.63 14.68 7.71
N TRP A 192 2.95 15.98 7.70
CA TRP A 192 3.92 16.52 6.75
C TRP A 192 5.35 16.13 7.03
N ASP A 193 5.69 15.76 8.27
CA ASP A 193 7.01 15.27 8.63
C ASP A 193 7.33 13.98 7.87
N ASN A 194 6.41 13.02 7.85
CA ASN A 194 6.60 11.79 7.09
C ASN A 194 6.30 11.97 5.59
N ALA A 195 5.27 12.74 5.24
CA ALA A 195 4.89 12.95 3.84
C ALA A 195 5.98 13.69 3.04
N SER A 196 6.63 14.70 3.64
CA SER A 196 7.75 15.40 2.99
C SER A 196 8.95 14.47 2.80
N ARG A 197 9.30 13.65 3.80
CA ARG A 197 10.37 12.64 3.66
C ARG A 197 10.04 11.59 2.61
N HIS A 198 8.77 11.20 2.47
CA HIS A 198 8.33 10.32 1.38
C HIS A 198 8.61 10.96 0.02
N LEU A 199 8.29 12.24 -0.18
CA LEU A 199 8.62 12.95 -1.42
C LEU A 199 10.13 13.04 -1.63
N CYS A 200 10.89 13.43 -0.61
CA CYS A 200 12.35 13.54 -0.67
C CYS A 200 13.05 12.18 -0.83
N SER A 201 12.38 11.06 -0.60
CA SER A 201 12.92 9.72 -0.90
C SER A 201 12.96 9.44 -2.41
N VAL A 202 12.17 10.17 -3.19
CA VAL A 202 12.08 10.05 -4.66
C VAL A 202 12.72 11.25 -5.35
N TYR A 203 12.40 12.46 -4.88
CA TYR A 203 12.77 13.72 -5.49
C TYR A 203 13.90 14.43 -4.74
N ASP A 204 14.73 15.15 -5.49
CA ASP A 204 15.69 16.11 -4.97
C ASP A 204 15.03 17.50 -5.05
N ILE A 205 14.40 17.93 -3.95
CA ILE A 205 13.58 19.14 -3.88
C ILE A 205 14.43 20.27 -3.27
N ASP A 206 14.73 21.28 -4.09
CA ASP A 206 15.49 22.48 -3.73
C ASP A 206 14.71 23.77 -4.06
N GLU A 207 15.31 24.96 -3.95
CA GLU A 207 14.64 26.23 -4.24
C GLU A 207 14.17 26.36 -5.70
N LYS A 208 14.71 25.55 -6.62
CA LYS A 208 14.35 25.56 -8.05
C LYS A 208 13.13 24.70 -8.36
N THR A 209 12.72 23.87 -7.41
CA THR A 209 11.53 23.03 -7.54
C THR A 209 10.33 23.75 -6.94
N LEU A 210 9.37 24.17 -7.78
CA LEU A 210 8.11 24.73 -7.30
C LEU A 210 7.17 23.59 -6.87
N VAL A 211 6.86 23.51 -5.58
CA VAL A 211 5.88 22.55 -5.05
C VAL A 211 4.51 23.21 -4.97
N ILE A 212 3.54 22.69 -5.72
CA ILE A 212 2.16 23.19 -5.72
C ILE A 212 1.31 22.24 -4.88
N ILE A 213 0.85 22.71 -3.73
CA ILE A 213 0.03 21.95 -2.79
C ILE A 213 -1.44 22.32 -2.99
N ASN A 214 -2.23 21.36 -3.44
CA ASN A 214 -3.66 21.48 -3.66
C ASN A 214 -4.44 20.79 -2.52
N GLY A 215 -5.59 21.35 -2.13
CA GLY A 215 -6.51 20.70 -1.19
C GLY A 215 -7.55 21.61 -0.55
N ASN A 216 -8.27 21.11 0.46
CA ASN A 216 -9.54 21.67 0.95
C ASN A 216 -9.46 22.76 2.05
N ARG A 217 -8.50 23.69 1.97
CA ARG A 217 -8.22 24.79 2.95
C ARG A 217 -8.01 24.35 4.40
N ALA A 218 -8.02 23.06 4.70
CA ALA A 218 -7.78 22.56 6.04
C ALA A 218 -6.41 23.03 6.54
N LYS A 219 -6.35 23.47 7.81
CA LYS A 219 -5.13 24.02 8.42
C LYS A 219 -3.93 23.08 8.25
N TRP A 220 -4.14 21.78 8.41
CA TRP A 220 -3.09 20.78 8.27
C TRP A 220 -2.55 20.70 6.83
N ILE A 221 -3.38 20.88 5.79
CA ILE A 221 -2.92 20.89 4.38
C ILE A 221 -2.08 22.12 4.13
N ARG A 222 -2.57 23.30 4.55
CA ARG A 222 -1.87 24.58 4.36
C ARG A 222 -0.50 24.59 5.00
N LYS A 223 -0.32 23.89 6.11
CA LYS A 223 0.97 23.75 6.79
C LYS A 223 2.06 23.16 5.89
N GLY A 224 1.70 22.39 4.85
CA GLY A 224 2.66 21.76 3.95
C GLY A 224 3.61 22.73 3.24
N VAL A 225 3.22 24.00 3.07
CA VAL A 225 4.11 25.02 2.49
C VAL A 225 5.35 25.29 3.34
N GLU A 226 5.30 24.96 4.63
CA GLU A 226 6.43 25.12 5.57
C GLU A 226 7.51 24.04 5.36
N TYR A 227 7.21 22.97 4.62
CA TYR A 227 8.08 21.79 4.48
C TYR A 227 8.96 21.80 3.24
N PHE A 228 8.78 22.77 2.34
CA PHE A 228 9.55 22.88 1.10
C PHE A 228 10.05 24.31 0.92
N PRO A 229 11.25 24.50 0.34
CA PRO A 229 11.85 25.83 0.20
C PRO A 229 11.06 26.76 -0.73
N ASN A 230 10.36 26.19 -1.72
CA ASN A 230 9.57 26.92 -2.71
C ASN A 230 8.23 26.22 -2.91
N ALA A 231 7.27 26.50 -2.02
CA ALA A 231 5.93 25.93 -2.08
C ALA A 231 4.84 27.00 -2.11
N ILE A 232 3.79 26.72 -2.87
CA ILE A 232 2.55 27.49 -2.86
C ILE A 232 1.38 26.57 -2.55
N TYR A 233 0.39 27.13 -1.87
CA TYR A 233 -0.87 26.44 -1.62
C TYR A 233 -1.97 27.01 -2.52
N GLN A 234 -2.71 26.12 -3.16
CA GLN A 234 -3.88 26.42 -3.96
C GLN A 234 -5.10 25.61 -3.47
N VAL A 235 -6.28 26.22 -3.56
CA VAL A 235 -7.54 25.50 -3.31
C VAL A 235 -7.86 24.69 -4.56
N ASP A 236 -8.09 23.39 -4.40
CA ASP A 236 -8.45 22.57 -5.54
C ASP A 236 -9.83 22.97 -6.10
N ARG A 237 -9.99 22.85 -7.42
CA ARG A 237 -11.19 23.30 -8.12
C ARG A 237 -12.43 22.52 -7.68
N TYR A 238 -12.29 21.26 -7.26
CA TYR A 238 -13.42 20.47 -6.80
C TYR A 238 -14.04 21.05 -5.54
N HIS A 239 -13.24 21.33 -4.51
CA HIS A 239 -13.73 21.94 -3.27
C HIS A 239 -14.23 23.36 -3.50
N LEU A 240 -13.57 24.14 -4.37
CA LEU A 240 -14.04 25.48 -4.72
C LEU A 240 -15.42 25.44 -5.41
N LYS A 241 -15.61 24.58 -6.41
CA LYS A 241 -16.91 24.41 -7.06
C LYS A 241 -18.00 23.93 -6.11
N ARG A 242 -17.67 22.98 -5.24
CA ARG A 242 -18.61 22.47 -4.24
C ARG A 242 -19.06 23.58 -3.30
N GLU A 243 -18.15 24.41 -2.81
CA GLU A 243 -18.47 25.53 -1.93
C GLU A 243 -19.31 26.58 -2.65
N VAL A 244 -18.96 26.96 -3.88
CA VAL A 244 -19.78 27.86 -4.72
C VAL A 244 -21.17 27.26 -4.93
N GLY A 245 -21.24 25.96 -5.23
CA GLY A 245 -22.49 25.23 -5.40
C GLY A 245 -23.36 25.21 -4.14
N ASP A 246 -22.74 25.06 -2.97
CA ASP A 246 -23.42 25.07 -1.68
C ASP A 246 -23.90 26.49 -1.31
N LEU A 247 -23.10 27.53 -1.56
CA LEU A 247 -23.43 28.92 -1.27
C LEU A 247 -24.52 29.48 -2.19
N LEU A 248 -24.53 29.07 -3.46
CA LEU A 248 -25.42 29.61 -4.49
C LEU A 248 -26.59 28.68 -4.85
N ARG A 249 -26.77 27.56 -4.14
CA ARG A 249 -27.66 26.42 -4.47
C ARG A 249 -29.06 26.80 -4.96
N ASP A 250 -29.64 27.86 -4.41
CA ASP A 250 -30.99 28.32 -4.71
C ASP A 250 -31.03 29.74 -5.30
N THR A 251 -29.91 30.20 -5.86
CA THR A 251 -29.79 31.53 -6.45
C THR A 251 -29.70 31.44 -7.97
N ARG A 252 -30.18 32.49 -8.66
CA ARG A 252 -30.02 32.62 -10.12
C ARG A 252 -28.56 32.72 -10.60
N HIS A 253 -27.61 32.91 -9.67
CA HIS A 253 -26.19 33.13 -9.95
C HIS A 253 -25.36 31.85 -9.88
N LEU A 254 -25.97 30.69 -9.58
CA LEU A 254 -25.24 29.42 -9.47
C LEU A 254 -24.48 29.07 -10.75
N GLU A 255 -25.14 29.12 -11.90
CA GLU A 255 -24.53 28.79 -13.19
C GLU A 255 -23.38 29.76 -13.54
N GLU A 256 -23.60 31.06 -13.31
CA GLU A 256 -22.60 32.11 -13.51
C GLU A 256 -21.37 31.90 -12.60
N GLY A 257 -21.60 31.58 -11.32
CA GLY A 257 -20.53 31.32 -10.36
C GLY A 257 -19.72 30.08 -10.70
N LEU A 258 -20.37 28.98 -11.11
CA LEU A 258 -19.66 27.77 -11.53
C LEU A 258 -18.88 27.99 -12.83
N ALA A 259 -19.44 28.73 -13.80
CA ALA A 259 -18.75 29.07 -15.03
C ALA A 259 -17.52 29.96 -14.78
N ALA A 260 -17.60 30.91 -13.84
CA ALA A 260 -16.46 31.75 -13.46
C ALA A 260 -15.32 30.91 -12.85
N VAL A 261 -15.63 29.87 -12.06
CA VAL A 261 -14.61 28.95 -11.52
C VAL A 261 -13.95 28.11 -12.62
N ASP A 262 -14.64 27.84 -13.72
CA ASP A 262 -14.11 27.11 -14.87
C ASP A 262 -13.33 27.99 -15.86
N GLY A 263 -13.57 29.30 -15.83
CA GLY A 263 -12.82 30.28 -16.61
C GLY A 263 -11.31 30.16 -16.42
N SER A 264 -10.56 30.42 -17.50
CA SER A 264 -9.11 30.63 -17.43
C SER A 264 -8.85 32.11 -17.12
N ASP A 265 -8.14 32.39 -16.04
CA ASP A 265 -7.62 33.74 -15.76
C ASP A 265 -6.38 34.08 -16.61
N VAL A 266 -5.86 33.11 -17.36
CA VAL A 266 -4.76 33.29 -18.30
C VAL A 266 -5.37 33.71 -19.64
N GLN A 267 -5.28 35.01 -19.94
CA GLN A 267 -5.47 35.60 -21.27
C GLN A 267 -4.19 35.53 -22.10
#